data_AF-A0A0R1KSN1-F1
#
_entry.id   AF-A0A0R1KSN1-F1
#
_cell.length_a   1.000
_cell.length_b   1.000
_cell.length_c   1.000
_cell.angle_alpha   90.00
_cell.angle_beta   90.00
_cell.angle_gamma   90.00
#
_symmetry.space_group_name_H-M   'P 1'
#
loop_
_entity.id
_entity.type
_entity.pdbx_description
1 polymer ?
#
loop_
_entity_poly.entity_id
_entity_poly.type
_entity_poly.pdbx_seq_one_letter_code
_entity_poly.pdbx_strand_id
1 'polypeptide(L)'
;MMGKQHETPKKARIQIQVDQNLKDNAEEVLNNLGMTPTAAVTMLFKRIVATDSYPVNLALTDRERASNELLKTVDKLPVREIKSKDEAMRWLSDDE
;
A
#
# COMPACT_ATOMS: atom_id res chain seq x y z
N MET A 1 -40.77 27.68 25.63
CA MET A 1 -39.49 27.01 25.89
C MET A 1 -38.82 26.76 24.55
N MET A 2 -37.64 27.35 24.31
CA MET A 2 -36.92 27.29 23.04
C MET A 2 -36.53 25.84 22.71
N GLY A 3 -37.03 25.33 21.58
CA GLY A 3 -36.56 24.07 21.01
C GLY A 3 -35.08 24.20 20.65
N LYS A 4 -34.25 23.31 21.17
CA LYS A 4 -32.86 23.20 20.73
C LYS A 4 -32.87 22.78 19.27
N GLN A 5 -32.48 23.68 18.38
CA GLN A 5 -32.19 23.32 17.00
C GLN A 5 -31.01 22.37 17.01
N HIS A 6 -31.23 21.12 16.63
CA HIS A 6 -30.13 20.22 16.27
C HIS A 6 -29.56 20.73 14.95
N GLU A 7 -28.50 21.53 15.01
CA GLU A 7 -27.71 21.83 13.82
C GLU A 7 -27.22 20.51 13.23
N THR A 8 -27.59 20.25 11.98
CA THR A 8 -27.08 19.11 11.25
C THR A 8 -25.57 19.27 11.10
N PRO A 9 -24.76 18.22 11.35
CA PRO A 9 -23.32 18.31 11.20
C PRO A 9 -22.95 18.81 9.81
N LYS A 10 -22.22 19.93 9.75
CA LYS A 10 -21.75 20.50 8.48
C LYS A 10 -20.87 19.47 7.78
N LYS A 11 -21.27 19.05 6.58
CA LYS A 11 -20.48 18.12 5.75
C LYS A 11 -19.29 18.88 5.16
N ALA A 12 -18.10 18.27 5.23
CA ALA A 12 -16.90 18.73 4.53
C ALA A 12 -16.57 17.79 3.36
N ARG A 13 -16.04 18.33 2.26
CA ARG A 13 -15.56 17.54 1.11
C ARG A 13 -14.06 17.34 1.20
N ILE A 14 -13.61 16.10 1.01
CA ILE A 14 -12.20 15.73 0.93
C ILE A 14 -11.94 15.21 -0.48
N GLN A 15 -10.88 15.69 -1.13
CA GLN A 15 -10.42 15.23 -2.43
C GLN A 15 -8.95 14.86 -2.32
N ILE A 16 -8.58 13.67 -2.82
CA ILE A 16 -7.21 13.16 -2.79
C ILE A 16 -6.91 12.52 -4.15
N GLN A 17 -5.64 12.58 -4.56
CA GLN A 17 -5.14 11.85 -5.72
C GLN A 17 -4.38 10.61 -5.23
N VAL A 18 -4.65 9.48 -5.86
CA VAL A 18 -4.01 8.20 -5.58
C VAL A 18 -3.77 7.48 -6.91
N ASP A 19 -2.86 6.50 -6.89
CA ASP A 19 -2.69 5.60 -8.03
C ASP A 19 -4.01 4.88 -8.35
N GLN A 20 -4.31 4.74 -9.66
CA GLN A 20 -5.56 4.16 -10.11
C GLN A 20 -5.68 2.68 -9.74
N ASN A 21 -4.61 1.91 -9.86
CA ASN A 21 -4.63 0.49 -9.50
C ASN A 21 -4.78 0.33 -7.98
N LEU A 22 -4.13 1.19 -7.19
CA LEU A 22 -4.31 1.21 -5.73
C LEU A 22 -5.79 1.47 -5.36
N LYS A 23 -6.43 2.45 -6.00
CA LYS A 23 -7.85 2.75 -5.79
C LYS A 23 -8.72 1.54 -6.08
N ASP A 24 -8.56 0.95 -7.27
CA ASP A 24 -9.46 -0.12 -7.74
C ASP A 24 -9.29 -1.40 -6.89
N ASN A 25 -8.05 -1.75 -6.53
CA ASN A 25 -7.77 -2.86 -5.61
C ASN A 25 -8.35 -2.62 -4.22
N ALA A 26 -8.20 -1.41 -3.68
CA ALA A 26 -8.76 -1.06 -2.37
C ALA A 26 -10.29 -1.12 -2.37
N GLU A 27 -10.93 -0.64 -3.45
CA GLU A 27 -12.39 -0.72 -3.61
C GLU A 27 -12.88 -2.17 -3.65
N GLU A 28 -12.20 -3.06 -4.37
CA GLU A 28 -12.53 -4.50 -4.40
C GLU A 28 -12.45 -5.12 -3.00
N VAL A 29 -11.34 -4.92 -2.29
CA VAL A 29 -11.15 -5.46 -0.93
C VAL A 29 -12.20 -4.91 0.03
N LEU A 30 -12.49 -3.61 -0.01
CA LEU A 30 -13.51 -3.00 0.84
C LEU A 30 -14.92 -3.53 0.53
N ASN A 31 -15.26 -3.72 -0.75
CA ASN A 31 -16.53 -4.30 -1.17
C ASN A 31 -16.69 -5.73 -0.65
N ASN A 32 -15.63 -6.55 -0.70
CA ASN A 32 -15.63 -7.90 -0.13
C ASN A 32 -15.87 -7.90 1.40
N LEU A 33 -15.51 -6.80 2.07
CA LEU A 33 -15.78 -6.57 3.49
C LEU A 33 -17.14 -5.90 3.76
N GLY A 34 -17.97 -5.68 2.73
CA GLY A 34 -19.25 -4.98 2.85
C GLY A 34 -19.10 -3.50 3.21
N MET A 35 -17.97 -2.88 2.87
CA MET A 35 -17.59 -1.54 3.27
C MET A 35 -17.42 -0.63 2.05
N THR A 36 -17.90 0.61 2.14
CA THR A 36 -17.64 1.62 1.11
C THR A 36 -16.33 2.37 1.41
N PRO A 37 -15.65 2.93 0.40
CA PRO A 37 -14.49 3.81 0.62
C PRO A 37 -14.78 4.97 1.59
N THR A 38 -15.96 5.59 1.47
CA THR A 38 -16.40 6.66 2.39
C THR A 38 -16.49 6.17 3.83
N ALA A 39 -17.02 4.96 4.06
CA ALA A 39 -17.09 4.38 5.40
C ALA A 39 -15.68 4.09 5.95
N ALA A 40 -14.78 3.54 5.12
CA ALA A 40 -13.40 3.26 5.50
C ALA A 40 -12.64 4.55 5.92
N VAL A 41 -12.71 5.60 5.11
CA VAL A 41 -12.09 6.90 5.42
C VAL A 41 -12.71 7.55 6.66
N THR A 42 -14.03 7.44 6.83
CA THR A 42 -14.72 7.95 8.01
C THR A 42 -14.26 7.21 9.28
N MET A 43 -14.12 5.89 9.21
CA MET A 43 -13.64 5.06 10.32
C MET A 43 -12.18 5.37 10.66
N LEU A 44 -11.33 5.59 9.66
CA LEU A 44 -9.95 6.05 9.83
C LEU A 44 -9.91 7.35 10.65
N PHE A 45 -10.66 8.38 10.25
CA PHE A 45 -10.69 9.64 10.99
C PHE A 45 -11.24 9.48 12.41
N LYS A 46 -12.32 8.72 12.59
CA LYS A 46 -12.87 8.43 13.92
C LYS A 46 -11.82 7.79 14.82
N ARG A 47 -11.04 6.85 14.30
CA ARG A 47 -10.01 6.18 15.07
C ARG A 47 -8.86 7.10 15.42
N ILE A 48 -8.40 7.93 14.48
CA ILE A 48 -7.38 8.97 14.74
C ILE A 48 -7.81 9.87 15.88
N VAL A 49 -9.03 10.40 15.83
CA VAL A 49 -9.57 11.28 16.89
C VAL A 49 -9.72 10.54 18.22
N ALA A 50 -10.11 9.26 18.19
CA ALA A 50 -10.32 8.48 19.40
C ALA A 50 -9.01 8.08 20.11
N THR A 51 -7.90 7.91 19.38
CA THR A 51 -6.63 7.41 19.94
C THR A 51 -5.51 8.43 19.94
N ASP A 52 -5.73 9.61 19.37
CA ASP A 52 -4.69 10.62 19.11
C ASP A 52 -3.46 10.04 18.39
N SER A 53 -3.71 9.08 17.49
CA SER A 53 -2.66 8.31 16.81
C SER A 53 -3.12 7.78 15.46
N TYR A 54 -2.17 7.47 14.56
CA TYR A 54 -2.52 6.81 13.29
C TYR A 54 -2.82 5.32 13.52
N PRO A 55 -3.94 4.77 13.01
CA PRO A 55 -4.44 3.46 13.42
C PRO A 55 -3.95 2.28 12.59
N VAL A 56 -2.75 2.38 12.04
CA VAL A 56 -2.01 1.27 11.45
C VAL A 56 -0.55 1.40 11.86
N ASN A 57 0.16 0.27 11.90
CA ASN A 57 1.60 0.29 12.12
C ASN A 57 2.28 0.88 10.87
N LEU A 58 2.98 2.00 11.02
CA LEU A 58 3.73 2.64 9.94
C LEU A 58 5.10 1.98 9.72
N ALA A 59 5.51 1.06 10.58
CA ALA A 59 6.71 0.27 10.35
C ALA A 59 6.46 -0.77 9.26
N LEU A 60 7.46 -0.95 8.38
CA LEU A 60 7.47 -2.06 7.43
C LEU A 60 7.36 -3.40 8.16
N THR A 61 6.52 -4.27 7.63
CA THR A 61 6.52 -5.69 7.98
C THR A 61 7.86 -6.33 7.65
N ASP A 62 8.19 -7.44 8.30
CA ASP A 62 9.42 -8.18 8.01
C ASP A 62 9.48 -8.61 6.54
N ARG A 63 8.34 -8.93 5.95
CA ARG A 63 8.21 -9.26 4.53
C ARG A 63 8.53 -8.07 3.64
N GLU A 64 7.95 -6.90 3.91
CA GLU A 64 8.24 -5.69 3.13
C GLU A 64 9.71 -5.27 3.28
N ARG A 65 10.28 -5.41 4.48
CA ARG A 65 11.70 -5.19 4.72
C ARG A 65 12.55 -6.16 3.90
N ALA A 66 12.25 -7.45 3.95
CA ALA A 66 12.97 -8.47 3.18
C ALA A 66 12.86 -8.22 1.67
N SER A 67 11.67 -7.88 1.16
CA SER A 67 11.47 -7.50 -0.25
C SER A 67 12.29 -6.27 -0.63
N ASN A 68 12.29 -5.23 0.21
CA ASN A 68 13.08 -4.02 -0.04
C ASN A 68 14.59 -4.29 -0.03
N GLU A 69 15.08 -5.10 0.92
CA GLU A 69 16.48 -5.49 0.94
C GLU A 69 16.83 -6.33 -0.29
N LEU A 70 15.98 -7.28 -0.69
CA LEU A 70 16.17 -8.04 -1.92
C LEU A 70 16.30 -7.11 -3.13
N LEU A 71 15.36 -6.18 -3.33
CA LEU A 71 15.40 -5.21 -4.44
C LEU A 71 16.69 -4.39 -4.43
N LYS A 72 17.10 -3.86 -3.26
CA LYS A 72 18.36 -3.11 -3.13
C LYS A 72 19.61 -3.95 -3.42
N THR A 73 19.56 -5.25 -3.13
CA THR A 73 20.68 -6.16 -3.41
C THR A 73 20.73 -6.56 -4.87
N VAL A 74 19.59 -6.83 -5.51
CA VAL A 74 19.49 -7.20 -6.92
C VAL A 74 20.10 -6.12 -7.82
N ASP A 75 19.83 -4.84 -7.53
CA ASP A 75 20.43 -3.72 -8.27
C ASP A 75 21.97 -3.66 -8.20
N LYS A 76 22.57 -4.28 -7.19
CA LYS A 76 24.03 -4.31 -6.97
C LYS A 76 24.67 -5.59 -7.48
N LEU A 77 23.89 -6.58 -7.90
CA LEU A 77 24.45 -7.81 -8.43
C LEU A 77 25.11 -7.52 -9.79
N PRO A 78 26.33 -8.04 -10.03
CA PRO A 78 26.96 -7.91 -11.34
C PRO A 78 26.15 -8.73 -12.35
N VAL A 79 25.28 -8.06 -13.11
CA VAL A 79 24.53 -8.68 -14.21
C VAL A 79 25.44 -8.80 -15.42
N ARG A 80 25.69 -10.03 -15.86
CA ARG A 80 26.36 -10.31 -17.14
C ARG A 80 25.31 -10.59 -18.21
N GLU A 81 25.33 -9.80 -19.28
CA GLU A 81 24.53 -10.07 -20.47
C GLU A 81 25.17 -11.23 -21.27
N ILE A 82 24.44 -12.32 -21.46
CA ILE A 82 24.88 -13.47 -22.25
C ILE A 82 24.32 -13.34 -23.67
N LYS A 83 25.19 -13.26 -24.68
CA LYS A 83 24.81 -12.88 -26.06
C LYS A 83 24.70 -14.05 -27.02
N SER A 84 25.07 -15.26 -26.60
CA SER A 84 25.04 -16.45 -27.47
C SER A 84 24.82 -17.74 -26.70
N LYS A 85 24.35 -18.76 -27.41
CA LYS A 85 24.17 -20.12 -26.87
C LYS A 85 25.49 -20.72 -26.35
N ASP A 86 26.59 -20.49 -27.06
CA ASP A 86 27.91 -21.00 -26.65
C ASP A 86 28.42 -20.31 -25.39
N GLU A 87 28.18 -19.00 -25.24
CA GLU A 87 28.49 -18.26 -24.01
C GLU A 87 27.63 -18.73 -22.83
N ALA A 88 26.34 -18.99 -23.06
CA ALA A 88 25.45 -19.55 -22.04
C ALA A 88 25.91 -20.94 -21.56
N MET A 89 26.30 -21.79 -22.50
CA MET A 89 26.78 -23.15 -22.19
C MET A 89 28.07 -23.10 -21.37
N ARG A 90 29.01 -22.20 -21.71
CA ARG A 90 30.24 -22.02 -20.92
C ARG A 90 29.93 -21.55 -19.49
N TRP A 91 29.08 -20.53 -19.34
CA TRP A 91 28.71 -20.02 -18.02
C TRP A 91 28.05 -21.08 -17.12
N LEU A 92 27.17 -21.93 -17.69
CA LEU A 92 26.54 -23.04 -16.96
C LEU A 92 27.51 -24.16 -16.59
N SER A 93 28.66 -24.23 -17.26
CA SER A 93 29.66 -25.29 -17.09
C SER A 93 30.83 -24.86 -16.20
N ASP A 94 30.92 -23.58 -15.81
CA ASP A 94 32.03 -23.00 -15.03
C ASP A 94 31.95 -23.32 -13.51
N ASP A 95 31.09 -24.26 -13.09
CA ASP A 95 30.92 -24.72 -11.69
C ASP A 95 31.75 -26.00 -11.34
N GLU A 96 32.89 -26.26 -12.02
CA GLU A 96 33.89 -27.28 -11.60
C GLU A 96 35.20 -26.67 -11.05
#